data_AF-A0A562PKU9-F1
#
_entry.id   AF-A0A562PKU9-F1
#
_cell.length_a   1.000
_cell.length_b   1.000
_cell.length_c   1.000
_cell.angle_alpha   90.00
_cell.angle_beta   90.00
_cell.angle_gamma   90.00
#
_symmetry.space_group_name_H-M   'P 1'
#
loop_
_entity.id
_entity.type
_entity.pdbx_description
1 polymer ?
#
loop_
_entity_poly.entity_id
_entity_poly.type
_entity_poly.pdbx_seq_one_letter_code
_entity_poly.pdbx_strand_id
1 'polypeptide(L)'
;MHESGQWIANTLLGPCSKLDPQGVGSAITYYRRYSLAAFAGIAQEDDDGSAASGKGHPTALQYISQAQLNRLNAALNACSPKVQEKFESDHPNMTKITTDVYDGIVASLEAAAKKYQERTQPA
;
A
#
# COMPACT_ATOMS: atom_id res chain seq x y z
N MET A 1 8.31 -52.67 19.46
CA MET A 1 7.37 -52.44 18.35
C MET A 1 5.99 -52.30 18.97
N HIS A 2 5.44 -51.09 19.06
CA HIS A 2 4.16 -50.86 19.74
C HIS A 2 3.02 -51.02 18.72
N GLU A 3 2.06 -51.87 19.07
CA GLU A 3 1.18 -52.64 18.19
C GLU A 3 -0.23 -52.03 18.09
N SER A 4 -0.36 -50.71 17.86
CA SER A 4 -1.69 -50.10 17.80
C SER A 4 -2.16 -49.70 16.40
N GLY A 5 -1.29 -49.37 15.43
CA GLY A 5 -1.70 -49.08 14.05
C GLY A 5 -2.82 -48.02 13.90
N GLN A 6 -3.08 -47.23 14.95
CA GLN A 6 -4.22 -46.31 14.98
C GLN A 6 -3.84 -45.01 14.28
N TRP A 7 -4.72 -44.54 13.39
CA TRP A 7 -4.60 -43.26 12.69
C TRP A 7 -5.77 -42.35 13.05
N ILE A 8 -5.46 -41.06 13.13
CA ILE A 8 -6.44 -40.00 13.30
C ILE A 8 -6.36 -39.12 12.05
N ALA A 9 -7.50 -38.93 11.40
CA ALA A 9 -7.63 -38.09 10.22
C ALA A 9 -8.69 -37.02 10.48
N ASN A 10 -8.52 -35.86 9.87
CA ASN A 10 -9.48 -34.78 9.92
C ASN A 10 -9.56 -34.09 8.56
N THR A 11 -10.71 -33.52 8.25
CA THR A 11 -10.95 -32.72 7.03
C THR A 11 -11.20 -31.28 7.43
N LEU A 12 -10.46 -30.37 6.82
CA LEU A 12 -10.65 -28.94 6.99
C LEU A 12 -11.02 -28.31 5.64
N LEU A 13 -12.00 -27.41 5.69
CA LEU A 13 -12.38 -26.53 4.59
C LEU A 13 -12.05 -25.10 5.01
N GLY A 14 -11.38 -24.35 4.12
CA GLY A 14 -11.01 -22.98 4.39
C GLY A 14 -10.83 -22.18 3.10
N PRO A 15 -11.10 -20.87 3.12
CA PRO A 15 -10.95 -20.02 1.95
C PRO A 15 -9.48 -19.87 1.55
N CYS A 16 -9.18 -20.13 0.28
CA CYS A 16 -7.87 -19.84 -0.29
C CYS A 16 -7.91 -18.49 -1.01
N SER A 17 -7.23 -17.48 -0.48
CA SER A 17 -7.28 -16.10 -1.00
C SER A 17 -6.61 -15.92 -2.37
N LYS A 18 -5.76 -16.86 -2.79
CA LYS A 18 -5.07 -16.84 -4.09
C LYS A 18 -5.04 -18.26 -4.68
N LEU A 19 -5.57 -18.44 -5.89
CA LEU A 19 -5.65 -19.73 -6.56
C LEU A 19 -4.42 -20.09 -7.41
N ASP A 20 -3.30 -19.40 -7.20
CA ASP A 20 -2.01 -19.77 -7.78
C ASP A 20 -1.32 -20.86 -6.93
N PRO A 21 -0.36 -21.64 -7.48
CA PRO A 21 0.30 -22.71 -6.76
C PRO A 21 0.96 -22.28 -5.43
N GLN A 22 1.49 -21.06 -5.37
CA GLN A 22 2.13 -20.52 -4.17
C GLN A 22 1.09 -20.16 -3.10
N GLY A 23 -0.03 -19.54 -3.52
CA GLY A 23 -1.16 -19.20 -2.65
C GLY A 23 -1.86 -20.41 -2.06
N VAL A 24 -2.00 -21.49 -2.83
CA VAL A 24 -2.53 -22.77 -2.34
C VAL A 24 -1.55 -23.40 -1.35
N GLY A 25 -0.25 -23.40 -1.66
CA GLY A 25 0.79 -23.94 -0.77
C GLY A 25 0.85 -23.23 0.58
N SER A 26 0.73 -21.90 0.61
CA SER A 26 0.72 -21.14 1.86
C SER A 26 -0.53 -21.40 2.69
N ALA A 27 -1.71 -21.48 2.07
CA ALA A 27 -2.97 -21.80 2.74
C ALA A 27 -2.92 -23.20 3.39
N ILE A 28 -2.43 -24.21 2.67
CA ILE A 28 -2.27 -25.57 3.20
C ILE A 28 -1.33 -25.57 4.42
N THR A 29 -0.21 -24.86 4.34
CA THR A 29 0.78 -24.79 5.42
C THR A 29 0.19 -24.16 6.68
N TYR A 30 -0.53 -23.03 6.52
CA TYR A 30 -1.21 -22.36 7.61
C TYR A 30 -2.23 -23.29 8.27
N TYR A 31 -3.16 -23.86 7.49
CA TYR A 31 -4.20 -24.70 8.08
C TYR A 31 -3.67 -25.94 8.79
N ARG A 32 -2.61 -26.59 8.27
CA ARG A 32 -1.99 -27.74 8.95
C ARG A 32 -1.39 -27.35 10.30
N ARG A 33 -0.73 -26.19 10.39
CA ARG A 33 -0.15 -25.68 11.64
C ARG A 33 -1.20 -25.50 12.73
N TYR A 34 -2.29 -24.80 12.41
CA TYR A 34 -3.35 -24.52 13.38
C TYR A 34 -4.21 -25.75 13.69
N SER A 35 -4.44 -26.64 12.72
CA SER A 35 -5.19 -27.89 12.96
C SER A 35 -4.43 -28.82 13.92
N LEU A 36 -3.10 -28.91 13.77
CA LEU A 36 -2.26 -29.72 14.65
C LEU A 36 -2.17 -29.09 16.05
N ALA A 37 -2.01 -27.76 16.13
CA ALA A 37 -1.99 -27.05 17.39
C ALA A 37 -3.30 -27.20 18.17
N ALA A 38 -4.44 -27.10 17.49
CA ALA A 38 -5.76 -27.34 18.08
C ALA A 38 -5.92 -28.79 18.57
N PHE A 39 -5.46 -29.77 17.80
CA PHE A 39 -5.49 -31.18 18.20
C PHE A 39 -4.62 -31.44 19.45
N ALA A 40 -3.46 -30.78 19.54
CA ALA A 40 -2.54 -30.92 20.66
C ALA A 40 -2.92 -30.06 21.89
N GLY A 41 -3.98 -29.24 21.81
CA GLY A 41 -4.36 -28.31 22.88
C GLY A 41 -3.32 -27.21 23.15
N ILE A 42 -2.43 -26.96 22.19
CA ILE A 42 -1.37 -25.97 22.30
C ILE A 42 -1.94 -24.62 21.85
N ALA A 43 -2.08 -23.69 22.80
CA ALA A 43 -2.31 -22.30 22.45
C ALA A 43 -1.12 -21.80 21.62
N GLN A 44 -1.35 -21.48 20.35
CA GLN A 44 -0.32 -20.82 19.54
C GLN A 44 -0.16 -19.42 20.11
N GLU A 45 1.04 -19.09 20.58
CA GLU A 45 1.45 -17.70 20.79
C GLU A 45 1.33 -17.02 19.42
N ASP A 46 0.47 -16.01 19.29
CA ASP A 46 0.15 -15.29 18.05
C ASP A 46 1.31 -14.38 17.64
N ASP A 47 2.53 -14.92 17.61
CA ASP A 47 3.76 -14.26 17.18
C ASP A 47 3.98 -14.47 15.66
N ASP A 48 2.93 -14.20 14.89
CA ASP A 48 3.01 -14.06 13.42
C ASP A 48 1.98 -13.04 12.91
N GLY A 49 1.81 -11.98 13.70
CA GLY A 49 1.02 -10.82 13.32
C GLY A 49 1.71 -9.99 12.22
N SER A 50 1.58 -10.40 10.97
CA SER A 50 1.56 -9.51 9.79
C SER A 50 2.83 -8.77 9.36
N ALA A 51 4.04 -9.23 9.70
CA ALA A 51 5.25 -8.56 9.18
C ALA A 51 5.50 -8.77 7.67
N ALA A 52 4.86 -9.75 7.02
CA ALA A 52 5.09 -10.11 5.61
C ALA A 52 3.84 -10.07 4.69
N SER A 53 2.71 -9.56 5.17
CA SER A 53 1.54 -9.31 4.31
C SER A 53 1.68 -7.94 3.65
N GLY A 54 2.54 -7.86 2.64
CA GLY A 54 2.64 -6.75 1.69
C GLY A 54 1.41 -6.63 0.79
N LYS A 55 0.22 -6.56 1.38
CA LYS A 55 -1.03 -6.17 0.74
C LYS A 55 -1.69 -5.17 1.66
N GLY A 56 -1.66 -3.91 1.22
CA GLY A 56 -2.12 -2.77 1.99
C GLY A 56 -3.43 -3.08 2.70
N HIS A 57 -3.39 -2.96 4.02
CA HIS A 57 -4.48 -2.27 4.69
C HIS A 57 -4.83 -1.01 3.87
N PRO A 58 -6.08 -0.54 3.84
CA PRO A 58 -6.31 0.85 3.48
C PRO A 58 -5.54 1.67 4.50
N THR A 59 -4.28 1.97 4.18
CA THR A 59 -3.40 2.80 4.96
C THR A 59 -4.21 4.07 5.11
N ALA A 60 -4.52 4.45 6.35
CA ALA A 60 -5.17 5.73 6.63
C ALA A 60 -4.56 6.77 5.69
N LEU A 61 -5.40 7.48 4.91
CA LEU A 61 -4.98 8.35 3.81
C LEU A 61 -3.67 9.05 4.20
N GLN A 62 -2.57 8.58 3.60
CA GLN A 62 -1.25 9.09 3.92
C GLN A 62 -1.17 10.43 3.23
N TYR A 63 -1.44 11.49 3.98
CA TYR A 63 -1.29 12.86 3.50
C TYR A 63 0.19 13.18 3.32
N ILE A 64 0.47 14.08 2.37
CA ILE A 64 1.81 14.56 2.14
C ILE A 64 2.40 15.21 3.40
N SER A 65 3.69 14.95 3.65
CA SER A 65 4.44 15.58 4.74
C SER A 65 4.64 17.09 4.51
N GLN A 66 4.98 17.83 5.55
CA GLN A 66 5.28 19.27 5.45
C GLN A 66 6.39 19.58 4.43
N ALA A 67 7.41 18.74 4.33
CA ALA A 67 8.49 18.91 3.37
C ALA A 67 7.99 18.75 1.92
N GLN A 68 7.12 17.78 1.68
CA GLN A 68 6.47 17.56 0.38
C GLN A 68 5.53 18.72 0.02
N LEU A 69 4.78 19.23 0.99
CA LEU A 69 3.92 20.40 0.79
C LEU A 69 4.72 21.65 0.43
N ASN A 70 5.88 21.86 1.04
CA ASN A 70 6.78 22.97 0.69
C ASN A 70 7.30 22.84 -0.75
N ARG A 71 7.68 21.62 -1.18
CA ARG A 71 8.11 21.36 -2.57
C ARG A 71 6.97 21.60 -3.56
N LEU A 72 5.75 21.17 -3.23
CA LEU A 72 4.58 21.40 -4.06
C LEU A 72 4.29 22.90 -4.23
N ASN A 73 4.35 23.67 -3.13
CA ASN A 73 4.22 25.13 -3.17
C ASN A 73 5.31 25.79 -4.02
N ALA A 74 6.56 25.33 -3.92
CA ALA A 74 7.65 25.85 -4.73
C ALA A 74 7.42 25.59 -6.23
N ALA A 75 6.99 24.37 -6.59
CA ALA A 75 6.66 24.02 -7.98
C ALA A 75 5.47 24.82 -8.52
N LEU A 76 4.45 25.05 -7.70
CA LEU A 76 3.26 25.84 -8.05
C LEU A 76 3.63 27.32 -8.31
N ASN A 77 4.46 27.91 -7.45
CA ASN A 77 4.95 29.28 -7.61
C ASN A 77 5.82 29.47 -8.87
N ALA A 78 6.51 28.42 -9.32
CA ALA A 78 7.29 28.44 -10.56
C ALA A 78 6.43 28.32 -11.83
N CYS A 79 5.15 27.96 -11.69
CA CYS A 79 4.19 27.88 -12.79
C CYS A 79 3.58 29.25 -13.14
N SER A 80 2.94 29.33 -14.32
CA SER A 80 2.18 30.51 -14.75
C SER A 80 0.98 30.81 -13.83
N PRO A 81 0.57 32.09 -13.65
CA PRO A 81 -0.58 32.45 -12.82
C PRO A 81 -1.88 31.71 -13.17
N LYS A 82 -2.10 31.39 -14.46
CA LYS A 82 -3.27 30.60 -14.91
C LYS A 82 -3.25 29.15 -14.41
N VAL A 83 -2.07 28.57 -14.22
CA VAL A 83 -1.92 27.21 -13.69
C VAL A 83 -2.11 27.22 -12.18
N GLN A 84 -1.67 28.27 -11.50
CA GLN A 84 -1.91 28.48 -10.07
C GLN A 84 -3.40 28.56 -9.77
N GLU A 85 -4.13 29.43 -10.47
CA GLU A 85 -5.58 29.61 -10.32
C GLU A 85 -6.36 28.31 -10.61
N LYS A 86 -5.99 27.58 -11.66
CA LYS A 86 -6.62 26.29 -11.98
C LYS A 86 -6.35 25.25 -10.88
N PHE A 87 -5.13 25.19 -10.38
CA PHE A 87 -4.76 24.24 -9.35
C PHE A 87 -5.44 24.54 -8.01
N GLU A 88 -5.57 25.81 -7.62
CA GLU A 88 -6.33 26.22 -6.43
C GLU A 88 -7.82 25.91 -6.54
N SER A 89 -8.39 26.01 -7.74
CA SER A 89 -9.79 25.64 -8.03
C SER A 89 -10.03 24.13 -7.93
N ASP A 90 -9.14 23.32 -8.52
CA ASP A 90 -9.25 21.86 -8.53
C ASP A 90 -8.86 21.24 -7.16
N HIS A 91 -7.96 21.89 -6.42
CA HIS A 91 -7.44 21.43 -5.12
C HIS A 91 -7.55 22.52 -4.03
N PRO A 92 -8.74 22.81 -3.51
CA PRO A 92 -8.96 23.86 -2.50
C PRO A 92 -8.26 23.58 -1.16
N ASN A 93 -7.76 22.35 -0.93
CA ASN A 93 -6.99 21.99 0.26
C ASN A 93 -5.75 21.17 -0.10
N MET A 94 -4.60 21.86 -0.26
CA MET A 94 -3.31 21.22 -0.52
C MET A 94 -2.85 20.25 0.57
N THR A 95 -3.32 20.43 1.81
CA THR A 95 -3.06 19.54 2.95
C THR A 95 -3.77 18.20 2.87
N LYS A 96 -4.76 18.06 1.99
CA LYS A 96 -5.50 16.80 1.77
C LYS A 96 -5.01 16.00 0.56
N ILE A 97 -3.90 16.43 -0.06
CA ILE A 97 -3.27 15.67 -1.14
C ILE A 97 -2.64 14.43 -0.54
N THR A 98 -2.97 13.28 -1.12
CA THR A 98 -2.45 11.97 -0.70
C THR A 98 -1.15 11.66 -1.43
N THR A 99 -0.28 10.86 -0.82
CA THR A 99 1.05 10.56 -1.37
C THR A 99 1.00 9.83 -2.71
N ASP A 100 -0.07 9.11 -3.02
CA ASP A 100 -0.25 8.39 -4.29
C ASP A 100 -0.44 9.31 -5.50
N VAL A 101 -1.05 10.49 -5.31
CA VAL A 101 -1.22 11.49 -6.38
C VAL A 101 -0.14 12.57 -6.37
N TYR A 102 0.61 12.70 -5.27
CA TYR A 102 1.62 13.73 -5.06
C TYR A 102 2.69 13.76 -6.17
N ASP A 103 3.32 12.61 -6.46
CA ASP A 103 4.40 12.54 -7.44
C ASP A 103 3.94 12.94 -8.85
N GLY A 104 2.71 12.56 -9.23
CA GLY A 104 2.11 12.94 -10.51
C GLY A 104 1.80 14.43 -10.61
N ILE A 105 1.29 15.02 -9.52
CA ILE A 105 1.00 16.46 -9.45
C ILE A 105 2.32 17.26 -9.55
N VAL A 106 3.34 16.90 -8.77
CA VAL A 106 4.63 17.59 -8.78
C VAL A 106 5.28 17.50 -10.16
N ALA A 107 5.29 16.32 -10.79
CA ALA A 107 5.85 16.16 -12.14
C ALA A 107 5.11 17.03 -13.17
N SER A 108 3.78 17.14 -13.05
CA SER A 108 2.96 17.97 -13.94
C SER A 108 3.25 19.47 -13.75
N LEU A 109 3.37 19.93 -12.50
CA LEU A 109 3.72 21.30 -12.18
C LEU A 109 5.15 21.65 -12.61
N GLU A 110 6.14 20.79 -12.34
CA GLU A 110 7.51 20.99 -12.78
C GLU A 110 7.61 21.07 -14.33
N ALA A 111 6.88 20.21 -15.04
CA ALA A 111 6.80 20.27 -16.51
C ALA A 111 6.13 21.55 -17.02
N ALA A 112 5.08 22.02 -16.34
CA ALA A 112 4.40 23.28 -16.66
C ALA A 112 5.30 24.50 -16.39
N ALA A 113 6.03 24.50 -15.28
CA ALA A 113 7.01 25.51 -14.93
C ALA A 113 8.14 25.57 -15.97
N LYS A 114 8.68 24.43 -16.40
CA LYS A 114 9.71 24.37 -17.45
C LYS A 114 9.22 25.00 -18.76
N LYS A 115 8.03 24.64 -19.22
CA LYS A 115 7.41 25.23 -20.43
C LYS A 115 7.17 26.73 -20.29
N TYR A 116 6.87 27.21 -19.08
CA TYR A 116 6.67 28.63 -18.81
C TYR A 116 8.00 29.40 -18.85
N GLN A 117 9.06 28.83 -18.26
CA GLN A 117 10.41 29.39 -18.28
C GLN A 117 11.00 29.44 -19.70
N GLU A 118 10.81 28.38 -20.49
CA GLU A 118 11.20 28.34 -21.92
C GLU A 118 10.49 29.41 -22.75
N ARG A 119 9.27 29.80 -22.37
CA ARG A 119 8.50 30.86 -23.05
C ARG A 119 8.85 32.27 -22.59
N THR A 120 9.38 32.43 -21.38
CA THR A 120 9.72 33.73 -20.79
C THR A 120 11.20 34.10 -20.95
N GLN A 121 12.08 33.18 -21.33
CA GLN A 121 13.44 33.52 -21.73
C GLN A 121 13.43 34.18 -23.13
N PRO A 122 13.91 35.43 -23.27
CA PRO A 122 14.11 36.02 -24.59
C PRO A 122 15.22 35.27 -25.32
N ALA A 123 15.02 35.05 -26.62
CA ALA A 123 16.04 34.53 -27.53
C ALA A 123 17.28 35.44 -27.60
#